data_AF-A0A812WJI8-F1
#
_entry.id   AF-A0A812WJI8-F1
#
_cell.length_a   1.000
_cell.length_b   1.000
_cell.length_c   1.000
_cell.angle_alpha   90.00
_cell.angle_beta   90.00
_cell.angle_gamma   90.00
#
_symmetry.space_group_name_H-M   'P 1'
#
loop_
_entity.id
_entity.type
_entity.pdbx_description
1 polymer ?
#
loop_
_entity_poly.entity_id
_entity_poly.type
_entity_poly.pdbx_seq_one_letter_code
_entity_poly.pdbx_strand_id
1 'polypeptide(L)'
;ALRKAFRLAQGDLERSFSSMQVFSGATVALCCMQPSAGTVWFATVGDSRVVLGDMDSGRPVFATTEHKAHNPDEYSRLEAAGAQVVQKRYDDGEVVSRIFIPKTGVPGLAMSRSLGDGCLKKYGVSAEPEISNMTGQWQSCRLPSVMLASDGLWDTVSIEEAISAMA
;
A
#
# COMPACT_ATOMS: atom_id res chain seq x y z
N ALA A 1 -1.41 -18.26 0.04
CA ALA A 1 -2.81 -17.89 0.35
C ALA A 1 -3.09 -16.41 0.08
N LEU A 2 -2.30 -15.48 0.63
CA LEU A 2 -2.54 -14.03 0.51
C LEU A 2 -2.66 -13.51 -0.94
N ARG A 3 -1.71 -13.83 -1.84
CA ARG A 3 -1.85 -13.46 -3.28
C ARG A 3 -3.16 -13.95 -3.91
N LYS A 4 -3.60 -15.16 -3.53
CA LYS A 4 -4.89 -15.72 -4.00
C LYS A 4 -6.07 -14.92 -3.46
N ALA A 5 -6.03 -14.51 -2.19
CA ALA A 5 -7.08 -13.69 -1.60
C ALA A 5 -7.22 -12.33 -2.29
N PHE A 6 -6.11 -11.62 -2.53
CA PHE A 6 -6.11 -10.34 -3.27
C PHE A 6 -6.65 -10.50 -4.69
N ARG A 7 -6.20 -11.53 -5.42
CA ARG A 7 -6.70 -11.81 -6.77
C ARG A 7 -8.19 -12.12 -6.79
N LEU A 8 -8.69 -12.89 -5.83
CA LEU A 8 -10.12 -13.19 -5.72
C LEU A 8 -10.92 -11.93 -5.39
N ALA A 9 -10.46 -11.13 -4.43
CA ALA A 9 -11.10 -9.86 -4.09
C ALA A 9 -11.17 -8.90 -5.30
N GLN A 10 -10.06 -8.75 -6.04
CA GLN A 10 -10.04 -7.96 -7.27
C GLN A 10 -11.01 -8.51 -8.32
N GLY A 11 -11.06 -9.83 -8.50
CA GLY A 11 -12.00 -10.47 -9.44
C GLY A 11 -13.46 -10.33 -9.03
N ASP A 12 -13.78 -10.34 -7.74
CA ASP A 12 -15.13 -10.10 -7.22
C ASP A 12 -15.56 -8.65 -7.48
N LEU A 13 -14.64 -7.71 -7.25
CA LEU A 13 -14.80 -6.28 -7.51
C LEU A 13 -15.07 -5.98 -8.99
N GLU A 14 -14.27 -6.55 -9.90
CA GLU A 14 -14.43 -6.40 -11.35
C GLU A 14 -15.76 -6.98 -11.86
N ARG A 15 -16.20 -8.11 -11.29
CA ARG A 15 -17.47 -8.76 -11.66
C ARG A 15 -18.70 -8.02 -11.14
N SER A 16 -18.63 -7.51 -9.92
CA SER A 16 -19.80 -6.96 -9.22
C SER A 16 -20.06 -5.49 -9.56
N PHE A 17 -19.01 -4.75 -9.95
CA PHE A 17 -19.06 -3.30 -10.06
C PHE A 17 -18.35 -2.76 -11.31
N SER A 18 -18.32 -3.52 -12.41
CA SER A 18 -17.55 -3.18 -13.62
C SER A 18 -17.72 -1.73 -14.12
N SER A 19 -18.92 -1.16 -14.05
CA SER A 19 -19.19 0.25 -14.41
C SER A 19 -18.99 1.26 -13.27
N MET A 20 -19.07 0.83 -12.00
CA MET A 20 -18.89 1.68 -10.81
C MET A 20 -17.43 1.77 -10.35
N GLN A 21 -16.59 0.80 -10.71
CA GLN A 21 -15.17 0.75 -10.36
C GLN A 21 -14.25 1.54 -11.29
N VAL A 22 -14.80 2.21 -12.29
CA VAL A 22 -13.99 2.95 -13.26
C VAL A 22 -13.04 3.91 -12.52
N PHE A 23 -13.51 4.61 -11.48
CA PHE A 23 -12.69 5.55 -10.70
C PHE A 23 -12.75 5.32 -9.19
N SER A 24 -13.09 4.10 -8.76
CA SER A 24 -13.17 3.75 -7.34
C SER A 24 -12.21 2.61 -7.03
N GLY A 25 -11.40 2.79 -6.00
CA GLY A 25 -10.43 1.82 -5.52
C GLY A 25 -10.12 2.02 -4.05
N ALA A 26 -9.28 1.13 -3.52
CA ALA A 26 -8.87 1.14 -2.12
C ALA A 26 -7.43 0.65 -1.95
N THR A 27 -6.73 1.24 -0.99
CA THR A 27 -5.52 0.67 -0.41
C THR A 27 -5.89 -0.55 0.44
N VAL A 28 -4.91 -1.41 0.71
CA VAL A 28 -5.03 -2.45 1.73
C VAL A 28 -3.74 -2.50 2.51
N ALA A 29 -3.85 -2.43 3.83
CA ALA A 29 -2.79 -2.80 4.77
C ALA A 29 -3.30 -3.99 5.59
N LEU A 30 -2.63 -5.14 5.50
CA LEU A 30 -3.05 -6.38 6.13
C LEU A 30 -1.93 -6.94 7.00
N CYS A 31 -2.28 -7.33 8.23
CA CYS A 31 -1.48 -8.20 9.08
C CYS A 31 -2.21 -9.52 9.28
N CYS A 32 -1.58 -10.63 8.90
CA CYS A 32 -2.09 -11.98 9.12
C CYS A 32 -1.20 -12.68 10.14
N MET A 33 -1.78 -12.96 11.31
CA MET A 33 -1.11 -13.66 12.40
C MET A 33 -1.76 -15.02 12.60
N GLN A 34 -0.93 -16.07 12.70
CA GLN A 34 -1.38 -17.40 13.06
C GLN A 34 -0.67 -17.82 14.36
N PRO A 35 -1.27 -17.54 15.53
CA PRO A 35 -0.62 -17.78 16.83
C PRO A 35 -0.17 -19.22 17.03
N SER A 36 -0.97 -20.20 16.58
CA SER A 36 -0.65 -21.62 16.72
C SER A 36 0.57 -22.08 15.91
N ALA A 37 0.86 -21.41 14.78
CA ALA A 37 2.03 -21.67 13.96
C ALA A 37 3.17 -20.67 14.25
N GLY A 38 2.92 -19.68 15.10
CA GLY A 38 3.86 -18.60 15.40
C GLY A 38 4.23 -17.73 14.19
N THR A 39 3.41 -17.68 13.13
CA THR A 39 3.75 -16.96 11.89
C THR A 39 3.06 -15.60 11.79
N VAL A 40 3.78 -14.62 11.24
CA VAL A 40 3.28 -13.27 10.97
C VAL A 40 3.60 -12.87 9.53
N TRP A 41 2.59 -12.39 8.82
CA TRP A 41 2.70 -11.98 7.42
C TRP A 41 2.04 -10.64 7.20
N PHE A 42 2.71 -9.74 6.47
CA PHE A 42 2.11 -8.50 6.00
C PHE A 42 1.79 -8.62 4.51
N ALA A 43 0.71 -7.96 4.08
CA ALA A 43 0.39 -7.78 2.67
C ALA A 43 -0.18 -6.39 2.41
N THR A 44 0.37 -5.66 1.44
CA THR A 44 -0.06 -4.29 1.13
C THR A 44 -0.31 -4.06 -0.36
N VAL A 45 -1.28 -3.19 -0.67
CA VAL A 45 -1.41 -2.47 -1.94
C VAL A 45 -1.75 -1.02 -1.64
N GLY A 46 -1.14 -0.09 -2.38
CA GLY A 46 -1.31 1.35 -2.16
C GLY A 46 -0.31 1.91 -1.14
N ASP A 47 -0.69 2.98 -0.47
CA ASP A 47 0.14 3.79 0.43
C ASP A 47 -0.29 3.77 1.90
N SER A 48 -1.31 2.97 2.26
CA SER A 48 -1.46 2.52 3.65
C SER A 48 -0.29 1.63 4.05
N ARG A 49 0.17 1.74 5.30
CA ARG A 49 1.36 1.04 5.78
C ARG A 49 1.08 0.12 6.95
N VAL A 50 1.89 -0.92 7.06
CA VAL A 50 2.01 -1.80 8.23
C VAL A 50 3.39 -1.59 8.83
N VAL A 51 3.44 -1.32 10.13
CA VAL A 51 4.66 -1.11 10.91
C VAL A 51 4.72 -2.16 12.02
N LEU A 52 5.87 -2.83 12.14
CA LEU A 52 6.25 -3.67 13.28
C LEU A 52 7.21 -2.88 14.17
N GLY A 53 6.89 -2.73 15.44
CA GLY A 53 7.75 -2.11 16.46
C GLY A 53 8.10 -3.07 17.60
N ASP A 54 9.14 -2.75 18.34
CA ASP A 54 9.43 -3.36 19.64
C ASP A 54 9.26 -2.31 20.74
N MET A 55 8.18 -2.44 21.49
CA MET A 55 7.76 -1.49 22.53
C MET A 55 8.69 -1.48 23.73
N ASP A 56 9.47 -2.55 23.97
CA ASP A 56 10.49 -2.55 25.02
C ASP A 56 11.63 -1.59 24.69
N SER A 57 11.99 -1.51 23.41
CA SER A 57 13.05 -0.63 22.94
C SER A 57 12.55 0.73 22.42
N GLY A 58 11.24 0.88 22.20
CA GLY A 58 10.63 2.06 21.59
C GLY A 58 11.06 2.31 20.15
N ARG A 59 11.48 1.27 19.40
CA ARG A 59 12.03 1.42 18.03
C ARG A 59 11.24 0.65 16.97
N PRO A 60 11.23 1.16 15.72
CA PRO A 60 10.72 0.41 14.59
C PRO A 60 11.64 -0.77 14.26
N VAL A 61 11.01 -1.87 13.89
CA VAL A 61 11.68 -3.10 13.44
C VAL A 61 11.48 -3.31 11.94
N PHE A 62 10.28 -3.02 11.43
CA PHE A 62 9.98 -3.09 10.01
C PHE A 62 8.84 -2.15 9.66
N ALA A 63 8.85 -1.61 8.43
CA ALA A 63 7.71 -0.90 7.87
C ALA A 63 7.59 -1.23 6.39
N THR A 64 6.35 -1.43 5.92
CA THR A 64 6.09 -1.63 4.50
C THR A 64 6.39 -0.36 3.72
N THR A 65 6.88 -0.54 2.50
CA THR A 65 7.08 0.54 1.53
C THR A 65 5.74 0.92 0.88
N GLU A 66 5.52 2.21 0.70
CA GLU A 66 4.35 2.72 0.00
C GLU A 66 4.50 2.50 -1.50
N HIS A 67 3.40 2.16 -2.18
CA HIS A 67 3.40 2.00 -3.63
C HIS A 67 3.14 3.36 -4.32
N LYS A 68 4.11 4.27 -4.27
CA LYS A 68 4.01 5.58 -4.93
C LYS A 68 4.43 5.47 -6.40
N ALA A 69 3.79 6.25 -7.27
CA ALA A 69 4.01 6.18 -8.72
C ALA A 69 5.41 6.61 -9.19
N HIS A 70 6.22 7.24 -8.32
CA HIS A 70 7.60 7.62 -8.60
C HIS A 70 8.63 6.58 -8.15
N ASN A 71 8.22 5.51 -7.46
CA ASN A 71 9.14 4.44 -7.10
C ASN A 71 9.67 3.76 -8.37
N PRO A 72 10.97 3.45 -8.50
CA PRO A 72 11.56 3.03 -9.77
C PRO A 72 10.86 1.84 -10.45
N ASP A 73 10.58 0.78 -9.70
CA ASP A 73 9.93 -0.43 -10.24
C ASP A 73 8.45 -0.18 -10.58
N GLU A 74 7.79 0.66 -9.81
CA GLU A 74 6.39 1.05 -10.02
C GLU A 74 6.26 1.93 -11.25
N TYR A 75 7.11 2.95 -11.36
CA TYR A 75 7.19 3.85 -12.50
C TYR A 75 7.49 3.09 -13.79
N SER A 76 8.49 2.20 -13.77
CA SER A 76 8.86 1.37 -14.92
C SER A 76 7.68 0.52 -15.40
N ARG A 77 6.90 -0.05 -14.49
CA ARG A 77 5.70 -0.83 -14.84
C ARG A 77 4.61 0.05 -15.44
N LEU A 78 4.37 1.24 -14.88
CA LEU A 78 3.37 2.19 -15.37
C LEU A 78 3.74 2.72 -16.76
N GLU A 79 5.00 3.08 -16.97
CA GLU A 79 5.54 3.57 -18.23
C GLU A 79 5.46 2.49 -19.33
N ALA A 80 5.87 1.27 -19.02
CA ALA A 80 5.77 0.13 -19.94
C ALA A 80 4.31 -0.19 -20.33
N ALA A 81 3.35 0.10 -19.45
CA ALA A 81 1.91 -0.05 -19.72
C ALA A 81 1.28 1.20 -20.39
N GLY A 82 2.07 2.23 -20.70
CA GLY A 82 1.62 3.43 -21.39
C GLY A 82 0.76 4.37 -20.52
N ALA A 83 0.93 4.34 -19.20
CA ALA A 83 0.28 5.28 -18.30
C ALA A 83 0.80 6.71 -18.50
N GLN A 84 -0.02 7.70 -18.21
CA GLN A 84 0.45 9.08 -18.07
C GLN A 84 0.71 9.38 -16.59
N VAL A 85 1.99 9.44 -16.19
CA VAL A 85 2.40 9.82 -14.83
C VAL A 85 2.82 11.29 -14.81
N VAL A 86 2.21 12.09 -13.95
CA VAL A 86 2.46 13.54 -13.84
C VAL A 86 2.76 13.90 -12.40
N GLN A 87 3.89 14.56 -12.16
CA GLN A 87 4.19 15.17 -10.86
C GLN A 87 3.36 16.45 -10.71
N LYS A 88 2.55 16.51 -9.65
CA LYS A 88 1.81 17.72 -9.25
C LYS A 88 2.38 18.25 -7.95
N ARG A 89 2.64 19.55 -7.92
CA ARG A 89 2.99 20.29 -6.71
C ARG A 89 1.72 20.90 -6.12
N TYR A 90 1.53 20.76 -4.82
CA TYR A 90 0.42 21.29 -4.04
C TYR A 90 0.83 22.58 -3.31
N ASP A 91 -0.17 23.32 -2.83
CA ASP A 91 0.04 24.63 -2.18
C ASP A 91 0.83 24.52 -0.87
N ASP A 92 0.75 23.37 -0.20
CA ASP A 92 1.55 23.00 0.98
C ASP A 92 3.00 22.61 0.63
N GLY A 93 3.36 22.61 -0.65
CA GLY A 93 4.67 22.23 -1.15
C GLY A 93 4.85 20.74 -1.43
N GLU A 94 3.85 19.90 -1.14
CA GLU A 94 3.90 18.46 -1.41
C GLU A 94 4.00 18.21 -2.92
N VAL A 95 4.82 17.23 -3.32
CA VAL A 95 4.94 16.81 -4.72
C VAL A 95 4.48 15.36 -4.86
N VAL A 96 3.31 15.18 -5.44
CA VAL A 96 2.69 13.86 -5.62
C VAL A 96 2.70 13.47 -7.09
N SER A 97 3.16 12.26 -7.38
CA SER A 97 3.05 11.67 -8.72
C SER A 97 1.67 11.07 -8.91
N ARG A 98 0.93 11.55 -9.92
CA ARG A 98 -0.43 11.10 -10.22
C ARG A 98 -0.52 10.37 -11.54
N ILE A 99 -1.30 9.30 -11.54
CA ILE A 99 -1.52 8.41 -12.68
C ILE A 99 -2.84 8.75 -13.35
N PHE A 100 -2.77 8.98 -14.66
CA PHE A 100 -3.90 9.33 -15.50
C PHE A 100 -4.02 8.35 -16.66
N ILE A 101 -5.25 8.16 -17.13
CA ILE A 101 -5.49 7.62 -18.46
C ILE A 101 -4.92 8.61 -19.48
N PRO A 102 -4.13 8.16 -20.47
CA PRO A 102 -3.52 9.06 -21.44
C PRO A 102 -4.53 9.99 -22.11
N LYS A 103 -4.24 11.30 -22.10
CA LYS A 103 -5.02 12.37 -22.76
C LYS A 103 -6.42 12.62 -22.18
N THR A 104 -6.80 12.04 -21.05
CA THR A 104 -8.13 12.28 -20.45
C THR A 104 -8.08 13.22 -19.24
N GLY A 105 -6.93 13.33 -18.56
CA GLY A 105 -6.80 14.10 -17.34
C GLY A 105 -7.48 13.49 -16.10
N VAL A 106 -7.98 12.25 -16.17
CA VAL A 106 -8.62 11.51 -15.06
C VAL A 106 -8.02 10.09 -14.91
N PRO A 107 -8.12 9.44 -13.72
CA PRO A 107 -8.62 9.99 -12.45
C PRO A 107 -7.59 10.80 -11.66
N GLY A 108 -6.29 10.57 -11.89
CA GLY A 108 -5.23 11.18 -11.08
C GLY A 108 -4.98 10.44 -9.77
N LEU A 109 -4.82 9.12 -9.85
CA LEU A 109 -4.53 8.25 -8.70
C LEU A 109 -3.11 8.50 -8.16
N ALA A 110 -2.95 8.64 -6.85
CA ALA A 110 -1.66 8.98 -6.21
C ALA A 110 -0.71 7.78 -5.99
N MET A 111 -1.24 6.57 -6.12
CA MET A 111 -0.56 5.30 -5.82
C MET A 111 -0.57 4.37 -7.04
N SER A 112 0.45 3.53 -7.17
CA SER A 112 0.65 2.62 -8.31
C SER A 112 0.04 1.22 -8.11
N ARG A 113 -0.47 0.94 -6.91
CA ARG A 113 -1.19 -0.30 -6.60
C ARG A 113 -2.46 -0.01 -5.81
N SER A 114 -3.52 -0.75 -6.09
CA SER A 114 -4.81 -0.65 -5.39
C SER A 114 -5.69 -1.87 -5.70
N LEU A 115 -6.68 -2.13 -4.85
CA LEU A 115 -7.87 -2.88 -5.29
C LEU A 115 -8.83 -1.92 -6.00
N GLY A 116 -9.58 -2.40 -6.99
CA GLY A 116 -10.45 -1.54 -7.81
C GLY A 116 -9.68 -0.75 -8.86
N ASP A 117 -10.00 0.53 -9.08
CA ASP A 117 -9.40 1.40 -10.11
C ASP A 117 -9.33 0.72 -11.48
N GLY A 118 -10.45 0.11 -11.89
CA GLY A 118 -10.53 -0.73 -13.09
C GLY A 118 -10.03 -0.02 -14.35
N CYS A 119 -10.22 1.30 -14.44
CA CYS A 119 -9.79 2.08 -15.60
C CYS A 119 -8.26 2.15 -15.76
N LEU A 120 -7.50 2.00 -14.68
CA LEU A 120 -6.04 2.10 -14.65
C LEU A 120 -5.33 0.74 -14.64
N LYS A 121 -6.06 -0.37 -14.48
CA LYS A 121 -5.45 -1.72 -14.49
C LYS A 121 -4.70 -2.03 -15.78
N LYS A 122 -5.25 -1.62 -16.93
CA LYS A 122 -4.57 -1.75 -18.23
C LYS A 122 -3.38 -0.80 -18.43
N TYR A 123 -3.24 0.20 -17.56
CA TYR A 123 -2.14 1.16 -17.53
C TYR A 123 -1.16 0.87 -16.38
N GLY A 124 -1.08 -0.38 -15.92
CA GLY A 124 -0.03 -0.82 -15.00
C GLY A 124 -0.31 -0.59 -13.51
N VAL A 125 -1.45 0.00 -13.13
CA VAL A 125 -1.88 -0.01 -11.73
C VAL A 125 -2.19 -1.45 -11.32
N SER A 126 -1.52 -1.94 -10.28
CA SER A 126 -1.56 -3.36 -9.91
C SER A 126 -2.45 -3.63 -8.69
N ALA A 127 -3.17 -4.75 -8.69
CA ALA A 127 -3.81 -5.30 -7.49
C ALA A 127 -2.95 -6.38 -6.80
N GLU A 128 -1.75 -6.66 -7.32
CA GLU A 128 -0.84 -7.65 -6.76
C GLU A 128 -0.19 -7.11 -5.49
N PRO A 129 -0.36 -7.78 -4.33
CA PRO A 129 0.20 -7.31 -3.08
C PRO A 129 1.72 -7.50 -3.02
N GLU A 130 2.39 -6.56 -2.36
CA GLU A 130 3.68 -6.82 -1.75
C GLU A 130 3.47 -7.61 -0.45
N ILE A 131 4.25 -8.67 -0.23
CA ILE A 131 4.06 -9.59 0.90
C ILE A 131 5.39 -9.78 1.61
N SER A 132 5.37 -9.62 2.93
CA SER A 132 6.55 -9.74 3.78
C SER A 132 6.31 -10.79 4.88
N ASN A 133 7.22 -11.76 5.00
CA ASN A 133 7.22 -12.71 6.13
C ASN A 133 7.94 -12.07 7.32
N MET A 134 7.18 -11.72 8.34
CA MET A 134 7.68 -11.00 9.52
C MET A 134 7.84 -11.90 10.74
N THR A 135 7.76 -13.22 10.55
CA THR A 135 7.82 -14.20 11.64
C THR A 135 9.12 -14.06 12.46
N GLY A 136 10.27 -13.97 11.78
CA GLY A 136 11.56 -13.84 12.47
C GLY A 136 11.70 -12.52 13.22
N GLN A 137 11.31 -11.42 12.58
CA GLN A 137 11.34 -10.07 13.18
C GLN A 137 10.42 -10.01 14.40
N TRP A 138 9.19 -10.52 14.28
CA TRP A 138 8.23 -10.61 15.38
C TRP A 138 8.79 -11.37 16.58
N GLN A 139 9.43 -12.53 16.34
CA GLN A 139 10.03 -13.36 17.39
C GLN A 139 11.28 -12.74 18.01
N SER A 140 11.96 -11.83 17.30
CA SER A 140 13.14 -11.12 17.80
C SER A 140 12.79 -9.94 18.71
N CYS A 141 11.57 -9.39 18.61
CA CYS A 141 11.10 -8.35 19.50
C CYS A 141 10.85 -8.88 20.91
N ARG A 142 11.19 -8.09 21.93
CA ARG A 142 10.82 -8.41 23.31
C ARG A 142 9.36 -8.11 23.61
N LEU A 143 8.85 -6.99 23.09
CA LEU A 143 7.45 -6.60 23.20
C LEU A 143 6.91 -6.15 21.82
N PRO A 144 6.60 -7.10 20.90
CA PRO A 144 6.20 -6.77 19.54
C PRO A 144 4.84 -6.06 19.49
N SER A 145 4.74 -5.02 18.67
CA SER A 145 3.49 -4.33 18.32
C SER A 145 3.36 -4.15 16.81
N VAL A 146 2.13 -4.17 16.30
CA VAL A 146 1.86 -3.88 14.88
C VAL A 146 0.88 -2.73 14.78
N MET A 147 1.24 -1.72 13.99
CA MET A 147 0.37 -0.60 13.63
C MET A 147 0.00 -0.69 12.16
N LEU A 148 -1.27 -0.46 11.87
CA LEU A 148 -1.80 -0.34 10.52
C LEU A 148 -2.54 0.99 10.44
N ALA A 149 -2.17 1.83 9.49
CA ALA A 149 -2.88 3.07 9.25
C ALA A 149 -2.79 3.46 7.77
N SER A 150 -3.70 4.35 7.36
CA SER A 150 -3.63 5.03 6.08
C SER A 150 -2.63 6.18 6.10
N ASP A 151 -2.36 6.73 4.92
CA ASP A 151 -1.63 7.98 4.69
C ASP A 151 -2.11 9.14 5.57
N GLY A 152 -3.41 9.23 5.88
CA GLY A 152 -3.95 10.23 6.81
C GLY A 152 -3.29 10.27 8.21
N LEU A 153 -2.62 9.20 8.65
CA LEU A 153 -1.70 9.23 9.79
C LEU A 153 -0.25 9.45 9.33
N TRP A 154 0.22 8.61 8.41
CA TRP A 154 1.64 8.51 8.03
C TRP A 154 2.22 9.74 7.33
N ASP A 155 1.37 10.58 6.73
CA ASP A 155 1.78 11.84 6.13
C ASP A 155 2.10 12.91 7.19
N THR A 156 1.65 12.72 8.44
CA THR A 156 1.77 13.71 9.51
C THR A 156 2.57 13.24 10.73
N VAL A 157 2.71 11.92 10.91
CA VAL A 157 3.38 11.31 12.06
C VAL A 157 4.45 10.35 11.55
N SER A 158 5.70 10.59 11.96
CA SER A 158 6.80 9.66 11.68
C SER A 158 6.59 8.32 12.40
N ILE A 159 7.22 7.27 11.89
CA ILE A 159 7.10 5.95 12.49
C ILE A 159 7.64 5.95 13.93
N GLU A 160 8.75 6.64 14.14
CA GLU A 160 9.40 6.79 15.44
C GLU A 160 8.49 7.49 16.44
N GLU A 161 7.82 8.57 16.04
CA GLU A 161 6.83 9.26 16.88
C GLU A 161 5.65 8.35 17.21
N ALA A 162 5.12 7.62 16.22
CA ALA A 162 4.00 6.70 16.42
C ALA A 162 4.35 5.57 17.42
N ILE A 163 5.56 5.02 17.33
CA ILE A 163 6.04 4.00 18.28
C ILE A 163 6.25 4.60 19.66
N SER A 164 6.89 5.76 19.74
CA SER A 164 7.12 6.45 21.01
C SER A 164 5.81 6.81 21.73
N ALA A 165 4.73 7.08 21.00
CA ALA A 165 3.42 7.40 21.57
C ALA A 165 2.68 6.18 22.15
N MET A 166 3.09 4.95 21.79
CA MET A 166 2.48 3.73 22.31
C MET A 166 3.28 3.07 23.45
N ALA A 167 4.51 3.52 23.70
CA ALA A 167 5.45 2.94 24.68
C ALA A 167 5.17 3.48 26.08
#